data_AF-A0A0C9ZSC5-F1
#
_entry.id   AF-A0A0C9ZSC5-F1
#
_cell.length_a   1.000
_cell.length_b   1.000
_cell.length_c   1.000
_cell.angle_alpha   90.00
_cell.angle_beta   90.00
_cell.angle_gamma   90.00
#
_symmetry.space_group_name_H-M   'P 1'
#
loop_
_entity.id
_entity.type
_entity.pdbx_description
1 polymer ?
#
loop_
_entity_poly.entity_id
_entity_poly.type
_entity_poly.pdbx_seq_one_letter_code
_entity_poly.pdbx_strand_id
1 'polypeptide(L)'
;MSVHYKQAVLPIEFEGNKVFSLETVAESVKSCAKPTNNYHVKKSTGPTDSDHAPPSVQSKLVLLTFHFPCVRIIWSSSPYGTADIFHDLKANAFDPDPNCAIAIDAEEDPEAGAGINAAAEELLRCLPGVTAKNVNM
;
A
#
# COMPACT_ATOMS: atom_id res chain seq x y z
N MET A 1 10.04 -3.34 -6.79
CA MET A 1 8.93 -3.86 -7.63
C MET A 1 8.97 -3.36 -9.08
N SER A 2 8.55 -2.13 -9.40
CA SER A 2 8.46 -1.64 -10.81
C SER A 2 9.80 -1.52 -11.54
N VAL A 3 10.92 -1.53 -10.81
CA VAL A 3 12.29 -1.51 -11.36
C VAL A 3 12.73 -2.90 -11.84
N HIS A 4 12.26 -3.97 -11.20
CA HIS A 4 12.74 -5.34 -11.43
C HIS A 4 11.73 -6.21 -12.19
N TYR A 5 10.46 -5.83 -12.21
CA TYR A 5 9.39 -6.57 -12.87
C TYR A 5 8.75 -5.77 -13.99
N LYS A 6 8.73 -6.37 -15.20
CA LYS A 6 8.10 -5.78 -16.39
C LYS A 6 6.61 -5.47 -16.20
N GLN A 7 5.92 -6.28 -15.41
CA GLN A 7 4.49 -6.13 -15.13
C GLN A 7 4.26 -6.26 -13.63
N ALA A 8 4.05 -5.14 -12.95
CA ALA A 8 3.70 -5.11 -11.53
C ALA A 8 2.18 -5.15 -11.39
N VAL A 9 1.66 -6.10 -10.61
CA VAL A 9 0.22 -6.25 -10.34
C VAL A 9 -0.01 -6.16 -8.84
N LEU A 10 -0.98 -5.33 -8.45
CA LEU A 10 -1.48 -5.21 -7.08
C LEU A 10 -2.86 -5.88 -7.00
N PRO A 11 -2.95 -7.11 -6.47
CA PRO A 11 -4.23 -7.75 -6.20
C PRO A 11 -4.85 -7.13 -4.94
N ILE A 12 -6.12 -6.72 -5.04
CA ILE A 12 -6.94 -6.28 -3.92
C ILE A 12 -8.11 -7.25 -3.78
N GLU A 13 -8.09 -8.02 -2.70
CA GLU A 13 -9.15 -8.96 -2.35
C GLU A 13 -10.10 -8.35 -1.32
N PHE A 14 -11.40 -8.51 -1.55
CA PHE A 14 -12.46 -8.09 -0.63
C PHE A 14 -13.49 -9.21 -0.46
N GLU A 15 -14.18 -9.23 0.67
CA GLU A 15 -15.19 -10.25 0.97
C GLU A 15 -16.51 -9.92 0.27
N GLY A 16 -17.00 -10.80 -0.61
CA GLY A 16 -18.23 -10.56 -1.39
C GLY A 16 -19.53 -10.46 -0.57
N ASN A 17 -19.54 -10.92 0.68
CA ASN A 17 -20.69 -10.77 1.59
C ASN A 17 -20.68 -9.43 2.36
N LYS A 18 -19.67 -8.58 2.16
CA LYS A 18 -19.55 -7.27 2.78
C LYS A 18 -19.50 -6.20 1.69
N VAL A 19 -20.29 -5.15 1.86
CA VAL A 19 -20.20 -3.97 0.98
C VAL A 19 -18.82 -3.34 1.20
N PHE A 20 -17.95 -3.47 0.20
CA PHE A 20 -16.63 -2.84 0.23
C PHE A 20 -16.76 -1.36 -0.12
N SER A 21 -16.22 -0.50 0.75
CA SER A 21 -16.05 0.93 0.49
C SER A 21 -14.60 1.30 0.68
N LEU A 22 -14.10 2.16 -0.22
CA LEU A 22 -12.76 2.77 -0.10
C LEU A 22 -12.76 3.97 0.86
N GLU A 23 -13.89 4.28 1.50
CA GLU A 23 -13.95 5.27 2.56
C GLU A 23 -13.30 4.73 3.83
N THR A 24 -12.47 5.57 4.44
CA THR A 24 -11.93 5.26 5.77
C THR A 24 -13.03 5.42 6.82
N VAL A 25 -12.93 4.67 7.92
CA VAL A 25 -13.85 4.81 9.08
C VAL A 25 -13.87 6.26 9.60
N ALA A 26 -12.77 7.01 9.45
CA ALA A 26 -12.70 8.41 9.82
C ALA A 26 -13.51 9.35 8.90
N GLU A 27 -13.73 8.99 7.64
CA GLU A 27 -14.55 9.73 6.69
C GLU A 27 -16.04 9.40 6.87
N SER A 28 -16.39 8.14 7.12
CA SER A 28 -17.78 7.70 7.32
C SER A 28 -18.41 8.26 8.60
N VAL A 29 -17.62 8.38 9.68
CA VAL A 29 -18.09 8.99 10.94
C VAL A 29 -18.36 10.49 10.79
N LYS A 30 -17.68 11.17 9.86
CA LYS A 30 -17.92 12.60 9.57
C LYS A 30 -19.18 12.81 8.72
N SER A 31 -19.50 11.91 7.78
CA SER A 31 -20.68 12.05 6.92
C SER A 31 -21.99 11.62 7.60
N CYS A 32 -21.93 10.73 8.60
CA CYS A 32 -23.11 10.26 9.35
C CYS A 32 -23.57 11.25 10.44
N ALA A 33 -22.75 12.26 10.76
CA ALA A 33 -23.15 13.37 11.61
C ALA A 33 -24.12 14.31 10.85
N LYS A 34 -25.40 13.95 10.81
CA LYS A 34 -26.47 14.88 10.41
C LYS A 34 -26.39 16.16 11.25
N PRO A 35 -26.41 17.37 10.64
CA PRO A 35 -26.51 18.60 11.40
C PRO A 35 -27.94 18.76 11.89
N THR A 36 -28.24 18.29 13.10
CA THR A 36 -29.45 18.71 13.81
C THR A 36 -29.16 20.02 14.52
N ASN A 37 -29.10 21.13 13.78
CA ASN A 37 -29.46 22.42 14.37
C ASN A 37 -29.65 23.50 13.32
N ASN A 38 -30.89 23.97 13.22
CA ASN A 38 -31.25 25.22 12.56
C ASN A 38 -30.74 26.38 13.41
N TYR A 39 -29.50 26.82 13.20
CA TYR A 39 -29.05 28.13 13.62
C TYR A 39 -28.32 28.81 12.46
N HIS A 40 -28.94 29.89 11.96
CA HIS A 40 -28.29 30.84 11.07
C HIS A 40 -27.10 31.47 11.81
N VAL A 41 -25.88 31.04 11.49
CA VAL A 41 -24.66 31.75 11.85
C VAL A 41 -24.09 32.36 10.58
N LYS A 42 -23.90 33.68 10.61
CA LYS A 42 -23.39 34.50 9.53
C LYS A 42 -22.06 33.93 9.01
N LYS A 43 -21.99 33.74 7.69
CA LYS A 43 -20.78 33.37 6.95
C LYS A 43 -19.72 34.46 7.13
N SER A 44 -18.68 34.15 7.92
CA SER A 44 -17.44 34.93 7.98
C SER A 44 -16.56 34.51 6.80
N THR A 45 -16.30 35.44 5.90
CA THR A 45 -15.52 35.26 4.66
C THR A 45 -14.02 35.37 4.94
N GLY A 46 -13.46 34.49 5.76
CA GLY A 46 -12.03 34.37 6.01
C GLY A 46 -11.49 33.02 5.51
N PRO A 47 -10.26 32.95 4.97
CA PRO A 47 -9.68 31.69 4.52
C PRO A 47 -9.35 30.86 5.75
N THR A 48 -10.15 29.83 6.02
CA THR A 48 -9.83 28.85 7.05
C THR A 48 -8.85 27.83 6.46
N ASP A 49 -7.61 27.84 6.96
CA ASP A 49 -6.52 26.89 6.68
C ASP A 49 -6.82 25.45 7.17
N SER A 50 -8.04 24.96 6.99
CA SER A 50 -8.50 23.66 7.48
C SER A 50 -9.12 22.77 6.40
N ASP A 51 -8.86 23.05 5.12
CA ASP A 51 -9.46 22.31 4.00
C ASP A 51 -8.63 21.10 3.53
N HIS A 52 -7.56 20.76 4.25
CA HIS A 52 -6.84 19.50 4.05
C HIS A 52 -7.55 18.38 4.80
N ALA A 53 -8.69 17.93 4.25
CA ALA A 53 -9.16 16.59 4.56
C ALA A 53 -8.00 15.60 4.31
N PRO A 54 -7.75 14.64 5.22
CA PRO A 54 -6.72 13.64 4.99
C PRO A 54 -7.00 12.94 3.65
N PRO A 55 -5.98 12.69 2.82
CA PRO A 55 -6.18 12.12 1.50
C PRO A 55 -6.88 10.75 1.62
N SER A 56 -8.04 10.64 0.99
CA SER A 56 -8.85 9.41 0.95
C SER A 56 -8.04 8.26 0.33
N VAL A 57 -8.40 7.01 0.64
CA VAL A 57 -7.73 5.84 0.03
C VAL A 57 -7.80 5.88 -1.49
N GLN A 58 -8.91 6.38 -2.05
CA GLN A 58 -9.09 6.59 -3.48
C GLN A 58 -8.03 7.54 -4.06
N SER A 59 -7.81 8.68 -3.40
CA SER A 59 -6.79 9.66 -3.84
C SER A 59 -5.37 9.07 -3.80
N LYS A 60 -5.08 8.22 -2.80
CA LYS A 60 -3.79 7.53 -2.70
C LYS A 60 -3.61 6.46 -3.77
N LEU A 61 -4.67 5.72 -4.11
CA LEU A 61 -4.64 4.75 -5.22
C LEU A 61 -4.40 5.45 -6.57
N VAL A 62 -5.03 6.60 -6.80
CA VAL A 62 -4.76 7.42 -7.99
C VAL A 62 -3.32 7.93 -8.00
N LEU A 63 -2.82 8.41 -6.86
CA LEU A 63 -1.43 8.87 -6.75
C LEU A 63 -0.43 7.74 -7.03
N LEU A 64 -0.73 6.52 -6.56
CA LEU A 64 0.05 5.32 -6.81
C LEU A 64 0.14 5.00 -8.30
N THR A 65 -1.01 4.95 -9.01
CA THR A 65 -1.01 4.66 -10.45
C THR A 65 -0.38 5.77 -11.27
N PHE A 66 -0.42 7.01 -10.78
CA PHE A 66 0.25 8.15 -11.42
C PHE A 66 1.78 8.04 -11.33
N HIS A 67 2.32 7.69 -10.16
CA HIS A 67 3.78 7.57 -9.96
C HIS A 67 4.35 6.27 -10.55
N PHE A 68 3.55 5.21 -10.60
CA PHE A 68 3.96 3.91 -11.11
C PHE A 68 3.07 3.49 -12.29
N PRO A 69 3.31 4.02 -13.51
CA PRO A 69 2.42 3.83 -14.66
C PRO A 69 2.30 2.38 -15.12
N CYS A 70 3.26 1.51 -14.76
CA CYS A 70 3.23 0.09 -15.09
C CYS A 70 2.50 -0.78 -14.04
N VAL A 71 2.06 -0.20 -12.92
CA VAL A 71 1.30 -0.93 -11.90
C VAL A 71 -0.14 -1.12 -12.36
N ARG A 72 -0.60 -2.37 -12.38
CA ARG A 72 -2.00 -2.71 -12.64
C ARG A 72 -2.68 -3.18 -11.35
N ILE A 73 -3.94 -2.79 -11.16
CA ILE A 73 -4.74 -3.21 -10.01
C ILE A 73 -5.74 -4.26 -10.48
N ILE A 74 -5.84 -5.37 -9.75
CA ILE A 74 -6.84 -6.41 -9.96
C ILE A 74 -7.72 -6.47 -8.71
N TRP A 75 -9.03 -6.51 -8.91
CA TRP A 75 -10.02 -6.58 -7.86
C TRP A 75 -10.64 -7.97 -7.83
N SER A 76 -10.68 -8.61 -6.67
CA SER A 76 -11.29 -9.94 -6.49
C SER A 76 -12.21 -9.96 -5.27
N SER A 77 -13.38 -10.57 -5.43
CA SER A 77 -14.41 -10.65 -4.37
C SER A 77 -14.36 -11.94 -3.55
N SER A 78 -13.39 -12.83 -3.80
CA SER A 78 -13.20 -14.06 -3.03
C SER A 78 -11.82 -14.68 -3.27
N PRO A 79 -11.31 -15.50 -2.33
CA PRO A 79 -10.07 -16.25 -2.53
C PRO A 79 -10.10 -17.18 -3.74
N TYR A 80 -11.25 -17.80 -4.03
CA TYR A 80 -11.43 -18.66 -5.21
C TYR A 80 -11.28 -17.85 -6.50
N GLY A 81 -11.95 -16.69 -6.58
CA GLY A 81 -11.81 -15.79 -7.72
C GLY A 81 -10.38 -15.28 -7.88
N THR A 82 -9.68 -15.02 -6.77
CA THR A 82 -8.26 -14.67 -6.81
C THR A 82 -7.46 -15.82 -7.42
N ALA A 83 -7.63 -17.06 -6.95
CA ALA A 83 -6.92 -18.23 -7.48
C ALA A 83 -7.14 -18.43 -8.98
N ASP A 84 -8.38 -18.28 -9.46
CA ASP A 84 -8.70 -18.39 -10.89
C ASP A 84 -7.99 -17.30 -11.71
N ILE A 85 -7.96 -16.06 -11.22
CA ILE A 85 -7.23 -14.97 -11.88
C ILE A 85 -5.73 -15.28 -11.94
N PHE A 86 -5.14 -15.80 -10.86
CA PHE A 86 -3.73 -16.19 -10.86
C PHE A 86 -3.45 -17.34 -11.84
N HIS A 87 -4.36 -18.31 -11.95
CA HIS A 87 -4.27 -19.39 -12.92
C HIS A 87 -4.28 -18.85 -14.36
N ASP A 88 -5.20 -17.95 -14.68
CA ASP A 88 -5.31 -17.34 -16.01
C ASP A 88 -4.09 -16.48 -16.37
N LEU A 89 -3.57 -15.72 -15.40
CA LEU A 89 -2.34 -14.95 -15.57
C LEU A 89 -1.13 -15.85 -15.84
N LYS A 90 -1.11 -17.05 -15.25
CA LYS A 90 -0.04 -18.03 -15.43
C LYS A 90 -0.14 -18.79 -16.77
N ALA A 91 -1.34 -18.95 -17.33
CA ALA A 91 -1.59 -19.80 -18.50
C ALA A 91 -0.73 -19.50 -19.74
N ASN A 92 -0.25 -18.26 -19.90
CA ASN A 92 0.60 -17.83 -21.03
C ASN A 92 2.00 -17.37 -20.61
N ALA A 93 2.41 -17.68 -19.37
CA ALA A 93 3.71 -17.29 -18.81
C ALA A 93 4.61 -18.52 -18.60
N PHE A 94 5.91 -18.33 -18.73
CA PHE A 94 6.89 -19.34 -18.33
C PHE A 94 6.94 -19.45 -16.79
N ASP A 95 7.28 -20.64 -16.30
CA ASP A 95 7.52 -20.83 -14.87
C ASP A 95 8.72 -19.98 -14.42
N PRO A 96 8.65 -19.37 -13.22
CA PRO A 96 9.75 -18.56 -12.69
C PRO A 96 10.96 -19.42 -12.33
N ASP A 97 12.17 -18.95 -12.69
CA ASP A 97 13.42 -19.58 -12.27
C ASP A 97 13.77 -19.16 -10.82
N PRO A 98 13.83 -20.10 -9.86
CA PRO A 98 14.16 -19.80 -8.47
C PRO A 98 15.57 -19.23 -8.30
N ASN A 99 16.53 -19.62 -9.15
CA ASN A 99 17.91 -19.14 -9.03
C ASN A 99 18.02 -17.66 -9.41
N CYS A 100 17.30 -17.24 -10.46
CA CYS A 100 17.22 -15.83 -10.83
C CYS A 100 16.55 -14.98 -9.75
N ALA A 101 15.52 -15.50 -9.07
CA ALA A 101 14.85 -14.78 -8.00
C ALA A 101 15.78 -14.51 -6.81
N ILE A 102 16.56 -15.52 -6.39
CA ILE A 102 17.54 -15.39 -5.30
C ILE A 102 18.63 -14.38 -5.68
N ALA A 103 19.11 -14.41 -6.93
CA ALA A 103 20.14 -13.49 -7.38
C ALA A 103 19.67 -12.03 -7.32
N ILE A 104 18.43 -11.73 -7.74
CA ILE A 104 17.87 -10.37 -7.67
C ILE A 104 17.75 -9.88 -6.21
N ASP A 105 17.42 -10.78 -5.28
CA ASP A 105 17.29 -10.46 -3.84
C ASP A 105 18.66 -10.21 -3.18
N ALA A 106 19.67 -11.01 -3.52
CA ALA A 106 21.01 -10.91 -2.95
C ALA A 106 21.78 -9.63 -3.35
N GLU A 107 21.41 -8.98 -4.46
CA GLU A 107 21.97 -7.68 -4.85
C GLU A 107 21.53 -6.55 -3.90
N GLU A 108 20.42 -6.71 -3.14
CA GLU A 108 19.99 -5.73 -2.14
C GLU A 108 20.69 -5.90 -0.77
N ASP A 109 21.04 -7.13 -0.37
CA ASP A 109 21.75 -7.39 0.88
C ASP A 109 22.56 -8.71 0.87
N PRO A 110 23.90 -8.66 0.71
CA PRO A 110 24.75 -9.85 0.73
C PRO A 110 24.86 -10.51 2.12
N GLU A 111 24.35 -9.90 3.19
CA GLU A 111 24.32 -10.46 4.55
C GLU A 111 22.93 -10.98 4.98
N ALA A 112 21.92 -10.95 4.08
CA ALA A 112 20.58 -11.47 4.34
C ALA A 112 20.64 -12.97 4.70
N GLY A 113 20.64 -13.28 6.00
CA GLY A 113 20.74 -14.63 6.54
C GLY A 113 21.95 -14.91 7.44
N ALA A 114 22.83 -13.93 7.70
CA ALA A 114 24.04 -14.09 8.53
C ALA A 114 23.79 -14.35 10.04
N GLY A 115 22.58 -14.68 10.48
CA GLY A 115 22.29 -14.97 11.88
C GLY A 115 22.38 -13.76 12.81
N ILE A 116 22.28 -12.55 12.26
CA ILE A 116 22.15 -11.30 12.99
C ILE A 116 20.81 -11.24 13.73
N ASN A 117 20.84 -10.72 14.96
CA ASN A 117 19.64 -10.50 15.76
C ASN A 117 18.87 -9.30 15.18
N ALA A 118 17.97 -9.56 14.23
CA ALA A 118 17.18 -8.55 13.54
C ALA A 118 16.44 -7.60 14.50
N ALA A 119 15.95 -8.10 15.64
CA ALA A 119 15.25 -7.28 16.63
C ALA A 119 16.19 -6.27 17.32
N ALA A 120 17.44 -6.65 17.60
CA ALA A 120 18.43 -5.75 18.16
C ALA A 120 18.86 -4.68 17.15
N GLU A 121 19.02 -5.06 15.88
CA GLU A 121 19.37 -4.15 14.80
C GLU A 121 18.26 -3.11 14.54
N GLU A 122 17.00 -3.54 14.51
CA GLU A 122 15.85 -2.66 14.33
C GLU A 122 15.73 -1.64 15.47
N LEU A 123 16.02 -2.06 16.70
CA LEU A 123 16.07 -1.16 17.85
C LEU A 123 17.19 -0.11 17.72
N LEU A 124 18.37 -0.51 17.24
CA LEU A 124 19.47 0.43 16.99
C LEU A 124 19.13 1.41 15.87
N ARG A 125 18.46 0.97 14.79
CA ARG A 125 18.02 1.83 13.69
C ARG A 125 16.98 2.89 14.11
N CYS A 126 16.27 2.67 15.22
CA CYS A 126 15.38 3.68 15.80
C CYS A 126 16.14 4.85 16.46
N LEU A 127 17.45 4.71 16.69
CA LEU A 127 18.26 5.77 17.31
C LEU A 127 18.66 6.84 16.27
N PRO A 128 18.56 8.13 16.63
CA PRO A 128 18.98 9.20 15.74
C PRO A 128 20.48 9.10 15.42
N GLY A 129 20.81 9.09 14.13
CA GLY A 129 22.19 8.99 13.64
C GLY A 129 22.67 7.56 13.35
N VAL A 130 21.87 6.54 13.67
CA VAL A 130 22.12 5.17 13.23
C VAL A 130 21.47 4.95 11.86
N THR A 131 22.21 4.36 10.94
CA THR A 131 21.81 4.09 9.54
C THR A 131 22.25 2.68 9.16
N ALA A 132 21.70 2.11 8.09
CA ALA A 132 22.09 0.79 7.61
C ALA A 132 23.60 0.64 7.34
N LYS A 133 24.32 1.75 7.13
CA LYS A 133 25.77 1.76 6.87
C LYS A 133 26.65 1.66 8.12
N ASN A 134 26.12 2.01 9.31
CA ASN A 134 26.90 2.07 10.54
C ASN A 134 26.36 1.17 11.66
N VAL A 135 25.30 0.42 11.39
CA VAL A 135 24.68 -0.49 12.37
C VAL A 135 25.50 -1.77 12.58
N ASN A 136 26.26 -2.20 11.57
CA ASN A 136 27.12 -3.39 11.59
C ASN A 136 28.63 -3.04 11.65
N MET A 137 28.98 -1.79 11.98
CA MET A 137 30.38 -1.33 12.02
C MET A 137 31.09 -1.72 13.32
#